data_AF-A0A914ZGR2-F1
#
_entry.id   AF-A0A914ZGR2-F1
#
_cell.length_a   1.000
_cell.length_b   1.000
_cell.length_c   1.000
_cell.angle_alpha   90.00
_cell.angle_beta   90.00
_cell.angle_gamma   90.00
#
_symmetry.space_group_name_H-M   'P 1'
#
loop_
_entity.id
_entity.type
_entity.pdbx_description
1 polymer ?
#
loop_
_entity_poly.entity_id
_entity_poly.type
_entity_poly.pdbx_seq_one_letter_code
_entity_poly.pdbx_strand_id
1 'polypeptide(L)'
;MGLLTKGTPLSWQETVPYVEYIKKHGIAQFIELYHRLKSRDCDQLRWGDEIEYTVVKFDHEAKKVRVCMRAEELLGHLNAQEEVNALIGTENKFLWRPEFAAYMVEGTPGVPYGGLLACFNVVESSMIMRRSEVTRLLKHDESVMSISFPALGTNDFTYPSAIPRPEDESGAGRSIFFPDEGIYGGHPRFKNLVRNIRGRRGEKVAINVPIFRDTNTPNPYTEDFSEMKDGGEAARAAKKDHIYMDHMGFGMGCCCLQVTFQAVNVDEARWLYDQLTPITPVLLALSAATPIFRSRLSDRDSRWDIISASVDDRTAEERGLAPLKSSKFVLNKSRYDTTDCYIYPCSARYNDIPLQYDENIYDQLLNGGIDEHLAKHIAHMFIRDPLQVYKERIEQDDSKTTEHFETIQSSNWMNMRFKPPPPDSPEIGWRVEFRPTEVQLTDFENAAYCCFVVLLTRYCFMYDYTGHL
;
A
#
# COMPACT_ATOMS: atom_id res chain seq x y z
N MET A 1 2.07 7.78 0.57
CA MET A 1 1.82 7.26 1.96
C MET A 1 0.50 7.66 2.66
N GLY A 2 0.06 6.84 3.64
CA GLY A 2 -1.10 7.10 4.53
C GLY A 2 -0.79 7.91 5.80
N LEU A 3 -1.79 8.08 6.68
CA LEU A 3 -1.71 8.91 7.89
C LEU A 3 -0.60 8.46 8.87
N LEU A 4 0.38 9.32 9.15
CA LEU A 4 1.46 9.12 10.13
C LEU A 4 1.33 10.02 11.37
N THR A 5 0.10 10.32 11.76
CA THR A 5 -0.17 11.06 13.00
C THR A 5 0.35 10.25 14.20
N LYS A 6 1.12 10.89 15.08
CA LYS A 6 1.56 10.27 16.34
C LYS A 6 0.40 10.26 17.34
N GLY A 7 0.19 9.12 17.99
CA GLY A 7 -0.84 8.90 19.01
C GLY A 7 -0.75 7.50 19.59
N THR A 8 -1.62 7.18 20.56
CA THR A 8 -1.70 5.85 21.17
C THR A 8 -2.63 4.97 20.34
N PRO A 9 -2.10 3.98 19.58
CA PRO A 9 -2.95 3.17 18.71
C PRO A 9 -3.85 2.25 19.54
N LEU A 10 -5.11 2.12 19.13
CA LEU A 10 -6.05 1.17 19.71
C LEU A 10 -5.80 -0.24 19.15
N SER A 11 -5.88 -1.24 20.04
CA SER A 11 -6.03 -2.64 19.63
C SER A 11 -7.37 -2.85 18.92
N TRP A 12 -7.52 -3.99 18.23
CA TRP A 12 -8.77 -4.33 17.56
C TRP A 12 -9.96 -4.35 18.54
N GLN A 13 -9.79 -4.98 19.71
CA GLN A 13 -10.84 -5.05 20.73
C GLN A 13 -11.26 -3.67 21.24
N GLU A 14 -10.31 -2.75 21.39
CA GLU A 14 -10.59 -1.35 21.77
C GLU A 14 -11.19 -0.53 20.62
N THR A 15 -10.96 -0.93 19.37
CA THR A 15 -11.49 -0.24 18.17
C THR A 15 -12.95 -0.59 17.91
N VAL A 16 -13.36 -1.84 18.16
CA VAL A 16 -14.71 -2.37 17.87
C VAL A 16 -15.85 -1.44 18.33
N PRO A 17 -15.86 -0.90 19.57
CA PRO A 17 -16.95 -0.01 20.02
C PRO A 17 -17.11 1.28 19.21
N TYR A 18 -16.06 1.70 18.49
CA TYR A 18 -16.02 2.97 17.75
C TYR A 18 -16.17 2.80 16.23
N VAL A 19 -16.24 1.56 15.71
CA VAL A 19 -16.24 1.29 14.26
C VAL A 19 -17.34 2.06 13.52
N GLU A 20 -18.59 1.93 13.95
CA GLU A 20 -19.72 2.60 13.28
C GLU A 20 -19.68 4.13 13.47
N TYR A 21 -19.18 4.60 14.62
CA TYR A 21 -18.95 6.03 14.86
C TYR A 21 -17.93 6.59 13.86
N ILE A 22 -16.77 5.95 13.73
CA ILE A 22 -15.69 6.36 12.83
C ILE A 22 -16.16 6.32 11.38
N LYS A 23 -16.90 5.28 10.96
CA LYS A 23 -17.47 5.20 9.61
C LYS A 23 -18.42 6.37 9.34
N LYS A 24 -19.38 6.62 10.23
CA LYS A 24 -20.36 7.71 10.08
C LYS A 24 -19.69 9.10 10.00
N HIS A 25 -18.74 9.35 10.90
CA HIS A 25 -18.00 10.63 10.94
C HIS A 25 -17.02 10.77 9.78
N GLY A 26 -16.35 9.69 9.35
CA GLY A 26 -15.51 9.69 8.15
C GLY A 26 -16.28 10.05 6.87
N ILE A 27 -17.54 9.61 6.75
CA ILE A 27 -18.41 10.02 5.64
C ILE A 27 -18.79 11.50 5.75
N ALA A 28 -19.09 12.00 6.95
CA ALA A 28 -19.36 13.42 7.16
C ALA A 28 -18.14 14.28 6.78
N GLN A 29 -16.93 13.88 7.18
CA GLN A 29 -15.67 14.53 6.82
C GLN A 29 -15.46 14.58 5.30
N PHE A 30 -15.75 13.48 4.60
CA PHE A 30 -15.67 13.44 3.13
C PHE A 30 -16.67 14.40 2.48
N ILE A 31 -17.91 14.43 2.95
CA ILE A 31 -18.96 15.33 2.42
C ILE A 31 -18.55 16.80 2.59
N GLU A 32 -18.09 17.19 3.78
CA GLU A 32 -17.60 18.55 4.05
C GLU A 32 -16.41 18.92 3.17
N LEU A 33 -15.43 18.02 3.04
CA LEU A 33 -14.28 18.20 2.15
C LEU A 33 -14.72 18.37 0.69
N TYR A 34 -15.63 17.50 0.21
CA TYR A 34 -16.13 17.54 -1.15
C TYR A 34 -16.84 18.87 -1.42
N HIS A 35 -17.74 19.32 -0.55
CA HIS A 35 -18.45 20.59 -0.76
C HIS A 35 -17.53 21.81 -0.77
N ARG A 36 -16.49 21.80 0.04
CA ARG A 36 -15.48 22.86 0.08
C ARG A 36 -14.67 22.93 -1.22
N LEU A 37 -14.44 21.82 -1.91
CA LEU A 37 -13.46 21.73 -3.00
C LEU A 37 -14.00 21.19 -4.34
N LYS A 38 -15.30 20.86 -4.45
CA LYS A 38 -15.91 20.33 -5.68
C LYS A 38 -15.92 21.34 -6.83
N SER A 39 -15.94 22.64 -6.52
CA SER A 39 -15.88 23.73 -7.51
C SER A 39 -14.45 24.20 -7.79
N ARG A 40 -13.44 23.52 -7.24
CA ARG A 40 -12.04 23.80 -7.54
C ARG A 40 -11.77 23.43 -8.99
N ASP A 41 -11.16 24.35 -9.72
CA ASP A 41 -10.88 24.21 -11.14
C ASP A 41 -9.58 24.93 -11.51
N CYS A 42 -9.11 24.73 -12.74
CA CYS A 42 -7.88 25.31 -13.30
C CYS A 42 -6.58 24.86 -12.63
N ASP A 43 -6.58 23.76 -11.87
CA ASP A 43 -5.33 23.17 -11.39
C ASP A 43 -4.45 22.77 -12.56
N GLN A 44 -3.14 22.92 -12.38
CA GLN A 44 -2.17 22.49 -13.38
C GLN A 44 -1.75 21.05 -13.12
N LEU A 45 -1.42 20.34 -14.19
CA LEU A 45 -0.80 19.02 -14.08
C LEU A 45 0.49 19.14 -13.26
N ARG A 46 0.45 18.51 -12.10
CA ARG A 46 1.59 18.21 -11.25
C ARG A 46 1.62 16.72 -11.04
N TRP A 47 2.80 16.13 -11.02
CA TRP A 47 2.91 14.69 -10.81
C TRP A 47 4.21 14.33 -10.13
N GLY A 48 4.27 13.16 -9.52
CA GLY A 48 5.45 12.70 -8.80
C GLY A 48 5.45 11.18 -8.69
N ASP A 49 6.64 10.63 -8.61
CA ASP A 49 6.88 9.21 -8.35
C ASP A 49 7.13 8.95 -6.86
N GLU A 50 6.64 7.81 -6.37
CA GLU A 50 7.02 7.23 -5.08
C GLU A 50 7.76 5.92 -5.39
N ILE A 51 9.03 5.83 -4.99
CA ILE A 51 9.87 4.64 -5.19
C ILE A 51 10.35 4.10 -3.85
N GLU A 52 10.12 2.81 -3.65
CA GLU A 52 10.48 2.08 -2.45
C GLU A 52 11.81 1.34 -2.64
N TYR A 53 12.61 1.29 -1.58
CA TYR A 53 13.92 0.64 -1.58
C TYR A 53 14.07 -0.31 -0.41
N THR A 54 14.74 -1.44 -0.65
CA THR A 54 15.22 -2.36 0.37
C THR A 54 16.71 -2.08 0.65
N VAL A 55 17.06 -1.89 1.92
CA VAL A 55 18.45 -1.84 2.38
C VAL A 55 18.93 -3.27 2.63
N VAL A 56 20.05 -3.65 2.03
CA VAL A 56 20.66 -4.98 2.18
C VAL A 56 22.06 -4.89 2.77
N LYS A 57 22.47 -5.96 3.45
CA LYS A 57 23.80 -6.17 4.04
C LYS A 57 24.47 -7.36 3.34
N PHE A 58 25.61 -7.11 2.74
CA PHE A 58 26.49 -8.14 2.19
C PHE A 58 27.43 -8.67 3.27
N ASP A 59 27.56 -9.98 3.32
CA ASP A 59 28.55 -10.70 4.09
C ASP A 59 29.37 -11.52 3.09
N HIS A 60 30.46 -10.93 2.61
CA HIS A 60 31.27 -11.51 1.54
C HIS A 60 31.99 -12.79 1.98
N GLU A 61 32.37 -12.88 3.27
CA GLU A 61 33.02 -14.06 3.83
C GLU A 61 32.05 -15.24 3.91
N ALA A 62 30.85 -15.02 4.47
CA ALA A 62 29.82 -16.05 4.57
C ALA A 62 29.05 -16.28 3.26
N LYS A 63 29.27 -15.45 2.23
CA LYS A 63 28.51 -15.41 0.97
C LYS A 63 27.00 -15.28 1.22
N LYS A 64 26.63 -14.41 2.14
CA LYS A 64 25.23 -14.16 2.51
C LYS A 64 24.83 -12.73 2.17
N VAL A 65 23.56 -12.56 1.84
CA VAL A 65 22.90 -11.26 1.74
C VAL A 65 21.69 -11.29 2.67
N ARG A 66 21.52 -10.24 3.45
CA ARG A 66 20.43 -10.07 4.43
C ARG A 66 19.76 -8.72 4.23
N VAL A 67 18.51 -8.59 4.63
CA VAL A 67 17.90 -7.25 4.74
C VAL A 67 18.49 -6.54 5.97
N CYS A 68 18.85 -5.27 5.82
CA CYS A 68 19.48 -4.48 6.89
C CYS A 68 18.41 -3.61 7.57
N MET A 69 18.11 -3.89 8.83
CA MET A 69 17.06 -3.22 9.59
C MET A 69 17.50 -1.86 10.15
N ARG A 70 17.93 -0.96 9.26
CA ARG A 70 18.46 0.38 9.58
C ARG A 70 17.54 1.53 9.14
N ALA A 71 16.31 1.26 8.69
CA ALA A 71 15.43 2.29 8.16
C ALA A 71 15.21 3.45 9.16
N GLU A 72 15.02 3.16 10.45
CA GLU A 72 14.79 4.19 11.48
C GLU A 72 16.01 5.12 11.63
N GLU A 73 17.21 4.56 11.64
CA GLU A 73 18.46 5.34 11.69
C GLU A 73 18.62 6.21 10.44
N LEU A 74 18.43 5.62 9.26
CA LEU A 74 18.58 6.32 7.98
C LEU A 74 17.58 7.46 7.85
N LEU A 75 16.30 7.19 8.14
CA LEU A 75 15.24 8.20 8.10
C LEU A 75 15.46 9.31 9.12
N GLY A 76 15.99 8.99 10.30
CA GLY A 76 16.39 10.00 11.29
C GLY A 76 17.38 11.02 10.71
N HIS A 77 18.38 10.57 9.96
CA HIS A 77 19.34 11.46 9.30
C HIS A 77 18.74 12.22 8.12
N LEU A 78 17.97 11.54 7.27
CA LEU A 78 17.37 12.14 6.07
C LEU A 78 16.33 13.21 6.44
N ASN A 79 15.46 12.91 7.41
CA ASN A 79 14.42 13.84 7.83
C ASN A 79 14.99 15.01 8.66
N ALA A 80 16.10 14.84 9.38
CA ALA A 80 16.77 15.97 10.04
C ALA A 80 17.20 17.05 9.04
N GLN A 81 17.67 16.65 7.85
CA GLN A 81 17.98 17.61 6.79
C GLN A 81 16.73 18.29 6.24
N GLU A 82 15.61 17.56 6.13
CA GLU A 82 14.31 18.12 5.73
C GLU A 82 13.81 19.20 6.73
N GLU A 83 13.96 18.94 8.03
CA GLU A 83 13.61 19.87 9.11
C GLU A 83 14.47 21.14 9.06
N VAL A 84 15.79 20.99 8.87
CA VAL A 84 16.69 22.15 8.72
C VAL A 84 16.28 23.01 7.54
N ASN A 85 16.01 22.40 6.38
CA ASN A 85 15.58 23.11 5.18
C ASN A 85 14.27 23.87 5.42
N ALA A 86 13.30 23.26 6.11
CA ALA A 86 12.06 23.92 6.50
C ALA A 86 12.30 25.14 7.42
N LEU A 87 13.20 25.04 8.41
CA LEU A 87 13.54 26.13 9.33
C LEU A 87 14.17 27.34 8.63
N ILE A 88 14.96 27.11 7.58
CA ILE A 88 15.64 28.17 6.81
C ILE A 88 14.87 28.60 5.55
N GLY A 89 13.67 28.05 5.33
CA GLY A 89 12.82 28.39 4.18
C GLY A 89 13.37 27.92 2.82
N THR A 90 14.14 26.83 2.81
CA THR A 90 14.67 26.21 1.59
C THR A 90 13.83 24.98 1.21
N GLU A 91 13.52 24.83 -0.08
CA GLU A 91 12.80 23.66 -0.57
C GLU A 91 13.64 22.39 -0.45
N ASN A 92 12.99 21.30 -0.03
CA ASN A 92 13.59 19.99 -0.03
C ASN A 92 13.75 19.49 -1.47
N LYS A 93 14.93 18.95 -1.79
CA LYS A 93 15.17 18.32 -3.09
C LYS A 93 14.41 17.01 -3.21
N PHE A 94 14.38 16.24 -2.12
CA PHE A 94 13.76 14.93 -2.00
C PHE A 94 13.06 14.84 -0.65
N LEU A 95 12.07 13.97 -0.54
CA LEU A 95 11.41 13.67 0.73
C LEU A 95 11.53 12.17 0.99
N TRP A 96 11.83 11.82 2.25
CA TRP A 96 12.06 10.45 2.67
C TRP A 96 11.04 10.02 3.71
N ARG A 97 10.52 8.81 3.55
CA ARG A 97 9.35 8.37 4.27
C ARG A 97 9.52 6.91 4.75
N PRO A 98 9.01 6.58 5.96
CA PRO A 98 9.04 5.21 6.45
C PRO A 98 8.05 4.34 5.70
N GLU A 99 8.47 3.13 5.35
CA GLU A 99 7.58 2.09 4.87
C GLU A 99 7.37 0.99 5.93
N PHE A 100 6.56 -0.02 5.62
CA PHE A 100 6.19 -1.08 6.55
C PHE A 100 7.38 -1.74 7.27
N ALA A 101 8.45 -2.03 6.54
CA ALA A 101 9.55 -2.84 7.05
C ALA A 101 10.70 -2.01 7.60
N ALA A 102 11.37 -2.54 8.64
CA ALA A 102 12.54 -1.90 9.27
C ALA A 102 13.76 -1.80 8.34
N TYR A 103 13.70 -2.42 7.17
CA TYR A 103 14.73 -2.41 6.13
C TYR A 103 14.31 -1.64 4.87
N MET A 104 13.17 -0.94 4.91
CA MET A 104 12.66 -0.16 3.77
C MET A 104 12.73 1.34 3.99
N VAL A 105 13.02 2.07 2.91
CA VAL A 105 12.85 3.53 2.84
C VAL A 105 12.14 3.87 1.54
N GLU A 106 11.24 4.86 1.57
CA GLU A 106 10.57 5.40 0.39
C GLU A 106 11.10 6.80 0.10
N GLY A 107 11.40 7.08 -1.17
CA GLY A 107 11.88 8.38 -1.61
C GLY A 107 10.98 8.98 -2.69
N THR A 108 10.70 10.27 -2.59
CA THR A 108 9.90 11.05 -3.57
C THR A 108 10.65 12.32 -3.98
N PRO A 109 10.36 12.93 -5.15
CA PRO A 109 10.86 14.26 -5.44
C PRO A 109 10.28 15.26 -4.42
N GLY A 110 11.10 16.22 -3.97
CA GLY A 110 10.67 17.13 -2.90
C GLY A 110 9.69 18.19 -3.33
N VAL A 111 9.60 18.44 -4.63
CA VAL A 111 8.52 19.17 -5.29
C VAL A 111 7.99 18.33 -6.45
N PRO A 112 6.68 18.34 -6.72
CA PRO A 112 6.13 17.59 -7.86
C PRO A 112 6.68 18.14 -9.18
N TYR A 113 6.87 17.25 -10.15
CA TYR A 113 7.20 17.62 -11.53
C TYR A 113 6.03 18.39 -12.17
N GLY A 114 6.37 19.28 -13.11
CA GLY A 114 5.38 20.02 -13.90
C GLY A 114 4.90 19.25 -15.13
N GLY A 115 3.95 19.86 -15.85
CA GLY A 115 3.35 19.28 -17.07
C GLY A 115 4.13 19.52 -18.38
N LEU A 116 5.30 20.15 -18.34
CA LEU A 116 6.12 20.39 -19.53
C LEU A 116 6.88 19.14 -19.95
N LEU A 117 7.07 18.94 -21.26
CA LEU A 117 7.87 17.82 -21.79
C LEU A 117 9.32 17.80 -21.26
N ALA A 118 9.87 18.96 -20.89
CA ALA A 118 11.20 19.04 -20.28
C ALA A 118 11.28 18.32 -18.91
N CYS A 119 10.17 18.18 -18.20
CA CYS A 119 10.13 17.51 -16.89
C CYS A 119 10.42 16.01 -16.99
N PHE A 120 10.23 15.38 -18.15
CA PHE A 120 10.56 13.97 -18.34
C PHE A 120 12.08 13.70 -18.29
N ASN A 121 12.89 14.70 -18.66
CA ASN A 121 14.36 14.59 -18.66
C ASN A 121 14.97 14.63 -17.25
N VAL A 122 14.20 14.96 -16.20
CA VAL A 122 14.71 15.10 -14.83
C VAL A 122 14.30 13.95 -13.90
N VAL A 123 13.47 13.02 -14.36
CA VAL A 123 12.94 11.93 -13.53
C VAL A 123 14.06 10.96 -13.13
N GLU A 124 14.81 10.47 -14.11
CA GLU A 124 15.93 9.55 -13.89
C GLU A 124 17.00 10.22 -13.01
N SER A 125 17.38 11.47 -13.31
CA SER A 125 18.38 12.18 -12.51
C SER A 125 17.91 12.43 -11.08
N SER A 126 16.62 12.70 -10.86
CA SER A 126 16.00 12.77 -9.54
C SER A 126 16.11 11.44 -8.78
N MET A 127 15.83 10.29 -9.43
CA MET A 127 15.97 8.96 -8.83
C MET A 127 17.44 8.64 -8.49
N ILE A 128 18.38 8.88 -9.41
CA ILE A 128 19.82 8.68 -9.19
C ILE A 128 20.31 9.48 -7.98
N MET A 129 19.87 10.74 -7.87
CA MET A 129 20.27 11.61 -6.77
C MET A 129 19.68 11.18 -5.43
N ARG A 130 18.42 10.70 -5.41
CA ARG A 130 17.83 10.06 -4.22
C ARG A 130 18.62 8.83 -3.78
N ARG A 131 18.92 7.91 -4.72
CA ARG A 131 19.75 6.74 -4.43
C ARG A 131 21.13 7.14 -3.90
N SER A 132 21.76 8.16 -4.49
CA SER A 132 23.04 8.68 -4.02
C SER A 132 22.96 9.26 -2.60
N GLU A 133 21.86 9.91 -2.23
CA GLU A 133 21.68 10.50 -0.91
C GLU A 133 21.65 9.43 0.18
N VAL A 134 20.82 8.39 0.02
CA VAL A 134 20.78 7.26 0.97
C VAL A 134 22.10 6.49 0.98
N THR A 135 22.71 6.27 -0.20
CA THR A 135 23.98 5.53 -0.30
C THR A 135 25.09 6.16 0.55
N ARG A 136 25.12 7.48 0.71
CA ARG A 136 26.12 8.18 1.55
C ARG A 136 25.99 7.86 3.05
N LEU A 137 24.84 7.33 3.49
CA LEU A 137 24.56 6.96 4.87
C LEU A 137 24.77 5.45 5.15
N LEU A 138 25.03 4.67 4.09
CA LEU A 138 25.25 3.23 4.18
C LEU A 138 26.67 2.91 4.63
N LYS A 139 26.81 1.76 5.29
CA LYS A 139 28.13 1.21 5.63
C LYS A 139 28.77 0.56 4.40
N HIS A 140 30.07 0.30 4.46
CA HIS A 140 30.87 -0.23 3.33
C HIS A 140 30.34 -1.54 2.73
N ASP A 141 29.57 -2.30 3.49
CA ASP A 141 29.06 -3.62 3.21
C ASP A 141 27.52 -3.62 3.09
N GLU A 142 26.93 -2.45 2.89
CA GLU A 142 25.49 -2.28 2.70
C GLU A 142 25.19 -1.66 1.32
N SER A 143 23.99 -1.91 0.82
CA SER A 143 23.48 -1.28 -0.41
C SER A 143 22.00 -1.00 -0.30
N VAL A 144 21.54 0.00 -1.05
CA VAL A 144 20.12 0.33 -1.20
C VAL A 144 19.67 -0.11 -2.60
N MET A 145 18.71 -1.03 -2.64
CA MET A 145 18.28 -1.71 -3.85
C MET A 145 16.79 -1.53 -4.06
N SER A 146 16.39 -1.32 -5.31
CA SER A 146 14.98 -1.24 -5.72
C SER A 146 14.49 -2.67 -6.03
N ILE A 147 14.25 -3.45 -4.98
CA ILE A 147 13.84 -4.86 -5.09
C ILE A 147 12.87 -5.25 -3.98
N SER A 148 12.01 -6.22 -4.29
CA SER A 148 11.37 -7.08 -3.29
C SER A 148 12.35 -8.21 -2.94
N PHE A 149 12.73 -8.36 -1.66
CA PHE A 149 13.84 -9.25 -1.29
C PHE A 149 13.49 -10.74 -1.43
N PRO A 150 14.23 -11.54 -2.24
CA PRO A 150 13.84 -12.93 -2.57
C PRO A 150 13.82 -13.91 -1.39
N ALA A 151 14.66 -13.67 -0.37
CA ALA A 151 14.88 -14.56 0.76
C ALA A 151 14.17 -14.10 2.04
N LEU A 152 13.14 -13.23 1.94
CA LEU A 152 12.34 -12.86 3.12
C LEU A 152 11.79 -14.12 3.79
N GLY A 153 11.87 -14.18 5.12
CA GLY A 153 11.35 -15.30 5.92
C GLY A 153 12.13 -16.61 5.84
N THR A 154 13.31 -16.64 5.20
CA THR A 154 14.25 -17.77 5.37
C THR A 154 15.05 -17.63 6.66
N ASN A 155 15.70 -18.70 7.13
CA ASN A 155 16.55 -18.61 8.31
C ASN A 155 17.65 -17.54 8.11
N ASP A 156 17.90 -16.72 9.14
CA ASP A 156 18.93 -15.68 9.16
C ASP A 156 18.80 -14.63 8.03
N PHE A 157 17.58 -14.28 7.60
CA PHE A 157 17.38 -13.31 6.51
C PHE A 157 17.56 -11.84 6.91
N THR A 158 17.58 -11.51 8.21
CA THR A 158 17.70 -10.14 8.72
C THR A 158 19.10 -9.83 9.27
N TYR A 159 19.49 -8.57 9.21
CA TYR A 159 20.65 -8.03 9.90
C TYR A 159 20.27 -6.78 10.72
N PRO A 160 20.50 -6.75 12.05
CA PRO A 160 20.95 -7.88 12.88
C PRO A 160 20.04 -9.11 12.80
N SER A 161 20.58 -10.28 13.14
CA SER A 161 19.81 -11.54 13.09
C SER A 161 18.66 -11.48 14.11
N ALA A 162 17.45 -11.79 13.67
CA ALA A 162 16.24 -11.81 14.49
C ALA A 162 15.48 -13.12 14.29
N ILE A 163 14.88 -13.61 15.37
CA ILE A 163 14.26 -14.94 15.41
C ILE A 163 12.74 -14.78 15.56
N PRO A 164 11.93 -15.39 14.67
CA PRO A 164 10.48 -15.43 14.81
C PRO A 164 10.03 -16.12 16.10
N ARG A 165 9.00 -15.59 16.75
CA ARG A 165 8.46 -16.09 18.03
C ARG A 165 6.94 -16.26 17.94
N PRO A 166 6.44 -17.30 17.24
CA PRO A 166 5.00 -17.52 17.08
C PRO A 166 4.26 -17.77 18.41
N GLU A 167 4.97 -18.27 19.43
CA GLU A 167 4.44 -18.52 20.77
C GLU A 167 4.22 -17.23 21.59
N ASP A 168 4.84 -16.11 21.22
CA ASP A 168 4.73 -14.84 21.95
C ASP A 168 3.37 -14.19 21.71
N GLU A 169 2.49 -14.23 22.71
CA GLU A 169 1.16 -13.63 22.64
C GLU A 169 1.18 -12.10 22.46
N SER A 170 2.27 -11.45 22.89
CA SER A 170 2.46 -10.00 22.71
C SER A 170 2.93 -9.63 21.30
N GLY A 171 3.43 -10.63 20.55
CA GLY A 171 3.88 -10.52 19.17
C GLY A 171 2.78 -9.99 18.26
N ALA A 172 3.13 -9.03 17.40
CA ALA A 172 2.17 -8.44 16.49
C ALA A 172 1.72 -9.48 15.45
N GLY A 173 2.68 -10.10 14.77
CA GLY A 173 2.41 -11.03 13.68
C GLY A 173 2.31 -12.50 14.05
N ARG A 174 3.02 -12.93 15.10
CA ARG A 174 3.13 -14.34 15.52
C ARG A 174 3.49 -15.31 14.38
N SER A 175 4.27 -14.82 13.42
CA SER A 175 4.70 -15.59 12.25
C SER A 175 5.74 -16.64 12.64
N ILE A 176 5.74 -17.75 11.90
CA ILE A 176 6.78 -18.79 12.01
C ILE A 176 8.04 -18.45 11.21
N PHE A 177 8.00 -17.40 10.38
CA PHE A 177 9.08 -17.04 9.46
C PHE A 177 9.58 -15.61 9.62
N PHE A 178 8.69 -14.66 9.94
CA PHE A 178 8.98 -13.24 9.94
C PHE A 178 9.03 -12.69 11.38
N PRO A 179 10.19 -12.21 11.86
CA PRO A 179 10.32 -11.63 13.19
C PRO A 179 9.67 -10.24 13.27
N ASP A 180 9.09 -9.92 14.43
CA ASP A 180 8.48 -8.60 14.70
C ASP A 180 9.49 -7.45 14.54
N GLU A 181 10.77 -7.72 14.76
CA GLU A 181 11.89 -6.79 14.55
C GLU A 181 12.04 -6.35 13.07
N GLY A 182 11.52 -7.14 12.13
CA GLY A 182 11.47 -6.78 10.71
C GLY A 182 10.42 -5.71 10.39
N ILE A 183 9.52 -5.38 11.31
CA ILE A 183 8.52 -4.31 11.18
C ILE A 183 9.16 -2.98 11.59
N TYR A 184 8.92 -1.90 10.83
CA TYR A 184 9.46 -0.59 11.14
C TYR A 184 9.08 -0.12 12.55
N GLY A 185 10.08 0.09 13.41
CA GLY A 185 9.92 0.44 14.82
C GLY A 185 9.69 1.91 15.10
N GLY A 186 10.14 2.81 14.21
CA GLY A 186 10.06 4.26 14.41
C GLY A 186 8.65 4.86 14.36
N HIS A 187 7.62 4.06 14.06
CA HIS A 187 6.23 4.51 14.11
C HIS A 187 5.25 3.41 14.56
N PRO A 188 4.35 3.67 15.53
CA PRO A 188 3.48 2.64 16.10
C PRO A 188 2.44 2.06 15.13
N ARG A 189 2.14 2.77 14.03
CA ARG A 189 1.17 2.35 12.99
C ARG A 189 1.43 0.95 12.47
N PHE A 190 2.66 0.64 12.06
CA PHE A 190 2.94 -0.58 11.31
C PHE A 190 2.74 -1.82 12.17
N LYS A 191 3.30 -1.83 13.37
CA LYS A 191 3.12 -2.93 14.33
C LYS A 191 1.66 -3.07 14.76
N ASN A 192 0.95 -1.96 14.94
CA ASN A 192 -0.47 -1.98 15.30
C ASN A 192 -1.34 -2.56 14.16
N LEU A 193 -1.07 -2.18 12.92
CA LEU A 193 -1.81 -2.66 11.76
C LEU A 193 -1.69 -4.17 11.60
N VAL A 194 -0.49 -4.75 11.77
CA VAL A 194 -0.30 -6.22 11.80
C VAL A 194 -1.17 -6.87 12.86
N ARG A 195 -1.13 -6.33 14.09
CA ARG A 195 -1.92 -6.85 15.22
C ARG A 195 -3.43 -6.76 14.95
N ASN A 196 -3.89 -5.63 14.41
CA ASN A 196 -5.31 -5.40 14.18
C ASN A 196 -5.86 -6.21 13.00
N ILE A 197 -5.09 -6.42 11.93
CA ILE A 197 -5.45 -7.35 10.84
C ILE A 197 -5.64 -8.76 11.40
N ARG A 198 -4.64 -9.28 12.14
CA ARG A 198 -4.73 -10.61 12.76
C ARG A 198 -5.88 -10.70 13.76
N GLY A 199 -6.04 -9.67 14.59
CA GLY A 199 -7.11 -9.59 15.60
C GLY A 199 -8.50 -9.57 15.00
N ARG A 200 -8.71 -8.82 13.91
CA ARG A 200 -9.96 -8.77 13.15
C ARG A 200 -10.24 -10.07 12.44
N ARG A 201 -9.24 -10.60 11.72
CA ARG A 201 -9.35 -11.83 10.94
C ARG A 201 -9.66 -13.05 11.83
N GLY A 202 -9.15 -13.03 13.07
CA GLY A 202 -9.25 -14.14 14.04
C GLY A 202 -8.20 -15.23 13.85
N GLU A 203 -7.34 -15.09 12.85
CA GLU A 203 -6.25 -15.98 12.47
C GLU A 203 -5.15 -15.14 11.81
N LYS A 204 -3.95 -15.70 11.63
CA LYS A 204 -2.90 -15.14 10.77
C LYS A 204 -3.41 -15.01 9.34
N VAL A 205 -2.82 -14.05 8.62
CA VAL A 205 -2.94 -14.05 7.16
C VAL A 205 -2.31 -15.32 6.60
N ALA A 206 -2.85 -15.82 5.49
CA ALA A 206 -2.40 -17.05 4.86
C ALA A 206 -2.14 -16.79 3.37
N ILE A 207 -0.87 -16.71 3.00
CA ILE A 207 -0.42 -16.45 1.64
C ILE A 207 0.10 -17.77 1.07
N ASN A 208 -0.52 -18.23 -0.01
CA ASN A 208 -0.14 -19.48 -0.69
C ASN A 208 0.18 -19.14 -2.14
N VAL A 209 1.45 -19.18 -2.51
CA VAL A 209 1.92 -18.86 -3.88
C VAL A 209 2.27 -20.16 -4.59
N PRO A 210 1.71 -20.46 -5.78
CA PRO A 210 2.06 -21.65 -6.53
C PRO A 210 3.58 -21.79 -6.72
N ILE A 211 4.15 -22.95 -6.43
CA ILE A 211 5.58 -23.20 -6.60
C ILE A 211 5.92 -23.51 -8.05
N PHE A 212 7.04 -23.00 -8.56
CA PHE A 212 7.55 -23.37 -9.87
C PHE A 212 7.92 -24.86 -9.89
N ARG A 213 7.43 -25.58 -10.90
CA ARG A 213 7.67 -27.02 -11.07
C ARG A 213 8.86 -27.26 -11.99
N ASP A 214 10.05 -27.36 -11.39
CA ASP A 214 11.25 -27.85 -12.06
C ASP A 214 11.33 -29.39 -11.97
N THR A 215 12.28 -29.98 -12.69
CA THR A 215 12.61 -31.41 -12.75
C THR A 215 12.72 -32.06 -11.37
N ASN A 216 13.26 -31.35 -10.39
CA ASN A 216 13.50 -31.84 -9.02
C ASN A 216 12.59 -31.19 -7.96
N THR A 217 11.60 -30.37 -8.35
CA THR A 217 10.60 -29.89 -7.40
C THR A 217 9.77 -31.09 -6.93
N PRO A 218 9.64 -31.36 -5.61
CA PRO A 218 8.81 -32.44 -5.12
C PRO A 218 7.38 -32.38 -5.67
N ASN A 219 6.77 -33.53 -5.97
CA ASN A 219 5.42 -33.62 -6.51
C ASN A 219 4.60 -34.70 -5.76
N PRO A 220 3.67 -34.31 -4.87
CA PRO A 220 3.32 -32.92 -4.54
C PRO A 220 4.42 -32.23 -3.74
N TYR A 221 4.52 -30.91 -3.88
CA TYR A 221 5.33 -30.10 -3.00
C TYR A 221 4.58 -29.85 -1.68
N THR A 222 5.21 -30.20 -0.57
CA THR A 222 4.67 -30.01 0.78
C THR A 222 5.78 -29.58 1.72
N GLU A 223 5.47 -28.65 2.62
CA GLU A 223 6.34 -28.26 3.72
C GLU A 223 5.86 -28.92 5.02
N ASP A 224 6.79 -29.29 5.89
CA ASP A 224 6.48 -29.80 7.23
C ASP A 224 6.58 -28.66 8.25
N PHE A 225 5.49 -28.43 8.99
CA PHE A 225 5.37 -27.42 10.03
C PHE A 225 5.15 -28.03 11.42
N SER A 226 5.35 -29.34 11.59
CA SER A 226 5.11 -30.06 12.84
C SER A 226 5.94 -29.53 14.02
N GLU A 227 7.14 -29.00 13.76
CA GLU A 227 8.02 -28.41 14.77
C GLU A 227 7.74 -26.93 15.06
N MET A 228 6.80 -26.31 14.33
CA MET A 228 6.48 -24.90 14.49
C MET A 228 5.60 -24.67 15.73
N LYS A 229 5.98 -23.71 16.56
CA LYS A 229 5.27 -23.39 17.82
C LYS A 229 4.08 -22.43 17.62
N ASP A 230 3.28 -22.66 16.58
CA ASP A 230 2.13 -21.81 16.23
C ASP A 230 0.77 -22.49 16.45
N GLY A 231 0.74 -23.57 17.22
CA GLY A 231 -0.50 -24.33 17.46
C GLY A 231 -1.03 -25.05 16.21
N GLY A 232 -0.17 -25.31 15.23
CA GLY A 232 -0.50 -26.01 13.99
C GLY A 232 -1.30 -25.16 12.99
N GLU A 233 -1.30 -23.84 13.15
CA GLU A 233 -2.02 -22.92 12.26
C GLU A 233 -1.46 -22.97 10.83
N ALA A 234 -0.12 -22.93 10.69
CA ALA A 234 0.55 -23.09 9.40
C ALA A 234 0.18 -24.41 8.71
N ALA A 235 0.17 -25.53 9.44
CA ALA A 235 -0.18 -26.83 8.90
C ALA A 235 -1.63 -26.90 8.38
N ARG A 236 -2.56 -26.15 8.97
CA ARG A 236 -3.95 -26.07 8.51
C ARG A 236 -4.13 -25.12 7.32
N ALA A 237 -3.35 -24.05 7.25
CA ALA A 237 -3.49 -22.98 6.27
C ALA A 237 -2.67 -23.20 4.98
N ALA A 238 -1.58 -23.98 5.05
CA ALA A 238 -0.72 -24.25 3.90
C ALA A 238 -1.38 -25.20 2.90
N LYS A 239 -1.20 -24.91 1.60
CA LYS A 239 -1.70 -25.72 0.49
C LYS A 239 -0.57 -26.54 -0.14
N LYS A 240 -0.91 -27.75 -0.61
CA LYS A 240 0.00 -28.54 -1.48
C LYS A 240 0.36 -27.74 -2.72
N ASP A 241 1.57 -27.91 -3.24
CA ASP A 241 2.09 -27.21 -4.42
C ASP A 241 2.18 -25.69 -4.30
N HIS A 242 2.23 -25.16 -3.08
CA HIS A 242 2.37 -23.74 -2.81
C HIS A 242 3.49 -23.46 -1.82
N ILE A 243 4.19 -22.34 -2.01
CA ILE A 243 5.05 -21.69 -1.02
C ILE A 243 4.13 -21.01 -0.01
N TYR A 244 4.22 -21.42 1.26
CA TYR A 244 3.39 -20.86 2.33
C TYR A 244 4.10 -19.71 3.05
N MET A 245 3.36 -18.63 3.35
CA MET A 245 3.81 -17.44 4.06
C MET A 245 2.66 -16.92 4.96
N ASP A 246 2.96 -16.43 6.15
CA ASP A 246 1.96 -16.20 7.21
C ASP A 246 2.05 -14.82 7.90
N HIS A 247 2.62 -13.83 7.21
CA HIS A 247 2.88 -12.52 7.79
C HIS A 247 2.67 -11.37 6.79
N MET A 248 2.19 -10.23 7.30
CA MET A 248 2.02 -8.99 6.51
C MET A 248 3.31 -8.55 5.81
N GLY A 249 4.46 -8.77 6.45
CA GLY A 249 5.77 -8.40 5.91
C GLY A 249 6.21 -9.16 4.67
N PHE A 250 5.57 -10.28 4.31
CA PHE A 250 5.82 -10.92 3.02
C PHE A 250 5.24 -10.14 1.85
N GLY A 251 4.18 -9.36 2.08
CA GLY A 251 3.57 -8.51 1.08
C GLY A 251 4.00 -7.05 1.23
N MET A 252 3.69 -6.42 2.36
CA MET A 252 4.04 -5.01 2.61
C MET A 252 5.56 -4.79 2.80
N GLY A 253 6.36 -5.86 2.90
CA GLY A 253 7.82 -5.79 2.79
C GLY A 253 8.37 -5.89 1.37
N CYS A 254 7.50 -5.97 0.36
CA CYS A 254 7.84 -5.83 -1.06
C CYS A 254 7.91 -4.35 -1.45
N CYS A 255 8.67 -4.05 -2.51
CA CYS A 255 8.79 -2.69 -3.04
C CYS A 255 7.93 -2.48 -4.29
N CYS A 256 7.54 -1.25 -4.55
CA CYS A 256 6.83 -0.84 -5.75
C CYS A 256 7.22 0.55 -6.28
N LEU A 257 6.72 0.83 -7.47
CA LEU A 257 6.77 2.14 -8.10
C LEU A 257 5.34 2.68 -8.23
N GLN A 258 5.07 3.83 -7.64
CA GLN A 258 3.76 4.49 -7.70
C GLN A 258 3.91 5.85 -8.37
N VAL A 259 2.87 6.28 -9.10
CA VAL A 259 2.85 7.61 -9.73
C VAL A 259 1.55 8.31 -9.37
N THR A 260 1.65 9.50 -8.80
CA THR A 260 0.51 10.34 -8.46
C THR A 260 0.43 11.54 -9.39
N PHE A 261 -0.77 11.87 -9.86
CA PHE A 261 -1.06 12.98 -10.76
C PHE A 261 -2.13 13.87 -10.14
N GLN A 262 -1.94 15.18 -10.23
CA GLN A 262 -2.96 16.18 -9.95
C GLN A 262 -3.73 16.49 -11.23
N ALA A 263 -5.05 16.38 -11.16
CA ALA A 263 -5.97 16.73 -12.21
C ALA A 263 -6.37 18.21 -12.13
N VAL A 264 -6.97 18.73 -13.20
CA VAL A 264 -7.48 20.13 -13.25
C VAL A 264 -8.61 20.39 -12.25
N ASN A 265 -9.46 19.38 -12.00
CA ASN A 265 -10.60 19.42 -11.09
C ASN A 265 -11.05 17.99 -10.71
N VAL A 266 -12.16 17.88 -9.97
CA VAL A 266 -12.71 16.59 -9.52
C VAL A 266 -13.21 15.72 -10.68
N ASP A 267 -13.79 16.32 -11.72
CA ASP A 267 -14.33 15.58 -12.87
C ASP A 267 -13.22 14.95 -13.70
N GLU A 268 -12.15 15.71 -13.95
CA GLU A 268 -10.95 15.20 -14.61
C GLU A 268 -10.30 14.07 -13.78
N ALA A 269 -10.20 14.22 -12.46
CA ALA A 269 -9.65 13.18 -11.59
C ALA A 269 -10.46 11.88 -11.69
N ARG A 270 -11.79 11.96 -11.64
CA ARG A 270 -12.68 10.80 -11.79
C ARG A 270 -12.56 10.16 -13.17
N TRP A 271 -12.53 10.97 -14.23
CA TRP A 271 -12.37 10.47 -15.58
C TRP A 271 -11.03 9.76 -15.77
N LEU A 272 -9.93 10.35 -15.31
CA LEU A 272 -8.59 9.79 -15.41
C LEU A 272 -8.42 8.50 -14.58
N TYR A 273 -9.05 8.45 -13.39
CA TYR A 273 -9.13 7.24 -12.57
C TYR A 273 -9.73 6.07 -13.39
N ASP A 274 -10.84 6.33 -14.07
CA ASP A 274 -11.50 5.32 -14.90
C ASP A 274 -10.67 4.92 -16.12
N GLN A 275 -10.10 5.89 -16.85
CA GLN A 275 -9.36 5.59 -18.09
C GLN A 275 -8.08 4.79 -17.84
N LEU A 276 -7.43 4.98 -16.69
CA LEU A 276 -6.20 4.26 -16.35
C LEU A 276 -6.47 2.88 -15.73
N THR A 277 -7.67 2.64 -15.18
CA THR A 277 -7.99 1.39 -14.50
C THR A 277 -7.79 0.15 -15.38
N PRO A 278 -8.29 0.08 -16.64
CA PRO A 278 -8.08 -1.07 -17.52
C PRO A 278 -6.62 -1.38 -17.87
N ILE A 279 -5.74 -0.38 -17.76
CA ILE A 279 -4.32 -0.49 -18.10
C ILE A 279 -3.49 -1.09 -16.96
N THR A 280 -3.99 -0.99 -15.72
CA THR A 280 -3.27 -1.46 -14.54
C THR A 280 -2.82 -2.94 -14.58
N PRO A 281 -3.63 -3.94 -14.99
CA PRO A 281 -3.15 -5.32 -15.08
C PRO A 281 -2.09 -5.52 -16.17
N VAL A 282 -2.17 -4.74 -17.27
CA VAL A 282 -1.17 -4.80 -18.35
C VAL A 282 0.18 -4.30 -17.85
N LEU A 283 0.19 -3.20 -17.10
CA LEU A 283 1.42 -2.63 -16.54
C LEU A 283 2.00 -3.48 -15.42
N LEU A 284 1.15 -4.12 -14.60
CA LEU A 284 1.61 -5.11 -13.63
C LEU A 284 2.34 -6.26 -14.32
N ALA A 285 1.78 -6.82 -15.39
CA ALA A 285 2.40 -7.90 -16.14
C ALA A 285 3.69 -7.46 -16.85
N LEU A 286 3.68 -6.28 -17.47
CA LEU A 286 4.84 -5.74 -18.18
C LEU A 286 6.02 -5.44 -17.24
N SER A 287 5.73 -4.98 -16.02
CA SER A 287 6.74 -4.62 -15.01
C SER A 287 7.17 -5.77 -14.09
N ALA A 288 6.61 -6.97 -14.23
CA ALA A 288 6.86 -8.14 -13.37
C ALA A 288 8.32 -8.29 -12.91
N ALA A 289 8.56 -8.23 -11.59
CA ALA A 289 9.91 -8.24 -11.00
C ALA A 289 10.02 -9.02 -9.68
N THR A 290 9.00 -9.81 -9.30
CA THR A 290 8.97 -10.55 -8.04
C THR A 290 8.65 -12.05 -8.23
N PRO A 291 9.56 -12.85 -8.82
CA PRO A 291 9.33 -14.27 -9.10
C PRO A 291 9.82 -15.24 -8.01
N ILE A 292 10.35 -14.74 -6.89
CA ILE A 292 10.97 -15.57 -5.85
C ILE A 292 10.45 -15.18 -4.48
N PHE A 293 9.99 -16.18 -3.71
CA PHE A 293 9.51 -16.01 -2.34
C PHE A 293 10.13 -17.07 -1.44
N ARG A 294 10.58 -16.69 -0.23
CA ARG A 294 11.27 -17.59 0.71
C ARG A 294 12.36 -18.45 0.03
N SER A 295 13.14 -17.83 -0.85
CA SER A 295 14.20 -18.47 -1.67
C SER A 295 13.73 -19.61 -2.59
N ARG A 296 12.46 -19.58 -3.02
CA ARG A 296 11.88 -20.54 -3.96
C ARG A 296 11.28 -19.80 -5.14
N LEU A 297 11.50 -20.33 -6.34
CA LEU A 297 10.83 -19.85 -7.55
C LEU A 297 9.33 -20.11 -7.45
N SER A 298 8.51 -19.09 -7.70
CA SER A 298 7.06 -19.22 -7.84
C SER A 298 6.65 -19.37 -9.30
N ASP A 299 5.46 -19.92 -9.53
CA ASP A 299 4.77 -19.88 -10.82
C ASP A 299 3.94 -18.59 -10.96
N ARG A 300 4.56 -17.48 -10.50
CA ARG A 300 4.03 -16.10 -10.45
C ARG A 300 5.23 -15.17 -10.55
N ASP A 301 5.07 -14.07 -11.28
CA ASP A 301 6.17 -13.11 -11.54
C ASP A 301 5.94 -11.73 -10.89
N SER A 302 4.80 -11.51 -10.25
CA SER A 302 4.45 -10.22 -9.62
C SER A 302 4.01 -10.37 -8.17
N ARG A 303 4.13 -9.27 -7.41
CA ARG A 303 3.84 -9.23 -5.97
C ARG A 303 2.36 -9.12 -5.63
N TRP A 304 1.48 -8.80 -6.60
CA TRP A 304 0.12 -8.31 -6.34
C TRP A 304 -0.70 -9.20 -5.40
N ASP A 305 -0.83 -10.49 -5.75
CA ASP A 305 -1.60 -11.46 -4.96
C ASP A 305 -0.97 -11.72 -3.57
N ILE A 306 0.35 -11.57 -3.47
CA ILE A 306 1.10 -11.72 -2.22
C ILE A 306 0.78 -10.56 -1.28
N ILE A 307 0.83 -9.33 -1.78
CA ILE A 307 0.44 -8.15 -0.98
C ILE A 307 -1.04 -8.22 -0.62
N SER A 308 -1.90 -8.54 -1.59
CA SER A 308 -3.34 -8.71 -1.38
C SER A 308 -3.65 -9.64 -0.21
N ALA A 309 -3.04 -10.82 -0.19
CA ALA A 309 -3.22 -11.81 0.87
C ALA A 309 -2.55 -11.41 2.20
N SER A 310 -1.46 -10.63 2.17
CA SER A 310 -0.71 -10.22 3.36
C SER A 310 -1.45 -9.26 4.29
N VAL A 311 -2.47 -8.57 3.77
CA VAL A 311 -3.32 -7.64 4.53
C VAL A 311 -4.80 -7.97 4.43
N ASP A 312 -5.13 -9.20 4.03
CA ASP A 312 -6.50 -9.67 3.99
C ASP A 312 -7.01 -9.87 5.41
N ASP A 313 -7.82 -8.95 5.90
CA ASP A 313 -8.41 -8.95 7.23
C ASP A 313 -9.77 -9.66 7.30
N ARG A 314 -10.23 -10.25 6.18
CA ARG A 314 -11.56 -10.88 6.10
C ARG A 314 -11.68 -12.07 7.06
N THR A 315 -12.74 -12.06 7.86
CA THR A 315 -13.10 -13.20 8.71
C THR A 315 -13.46 -14.44 7.88
N ALA A 316 -13.63 -15.59 8.54
CA ALA A 316 -14.15 -16.78 7.86
C ALA A 316 -15.55 -16.55 7.26
N GLU A 317 -16.39 -15.75 7.91
CA GLU A 317 -17.72 -15.38 7.42
C GLU A 317 -17.63 -14.50 6.16
N GLU A 318 -16.78 -13.48 6.19
CA GLU A 318 -16.58 -12.57 5.06
C GLU A 318 -15.96 -13.29 3.85
N ARG A 319 -15.17 -14.35 4.06
CA ARG A 319 -14.65 -15.20 2.99
C ARG A 319 -15.65 -16.26 2.49
N GLY A 320 -16.85 -16.34 3.09
CA GLY A 320 -17.85 -17.36 2.76
C GLY A 320 -17.49 -18.77 3.22
N LEU A 321 -16.51 -18.92 4.12
CA LEU A 321 -16.11 -20.21 4.71
C LEU A 321 -17.01 -20.61 5.88
N ALA A 322 -17.73 -19.64 6.45
CA ALA A 322 -18.74 -19.83 7.48
C ALA A 322 -19.99 -18.97 7.16
N PRO A 323 -21.19 -19.36 7.64
CA PRO A 323 -22.39 -18.53 7.50
C PRO A 323 -22.25 -17.20 8.23
N LEU A 324 -22.80 -16.12 7.67
CA LEU A 324 -22.84 -14.80 8.32
C LEU A 324 -23.60 -14.85 9.65
N LYS A 325 -22.96 -14.40 10.73
CA LYS A 325 -23.57 -14.21 12.05
C LYS A 325 -23.21 -12.86 12.66
N SER A 326 -21.93 -12.47 12.54
CA SER A 326 -21.40 -11.22 13.06
C SER A 326 -21.01 -10.25 11.95
N SER A 327 -20.61 -10.77 10.78
CA SER A 327 -20.24 -9.95 9.62
C SER A 327 -21.47 -9.55 8.81
N LYS A 328 -21.47 -8.32 8.27
CA LYS A 328 -22.57 -7.81 7.42
C LYS A 328 -22.56 -8.39 6.00
N PHE A 329 -21.39 -8.70 5.45
CA PHE A 329 -21.21 -9.02 4.03
C PHE A 329 -20.33 -10.24 3.81
N VAL A 330 -20.58 -10.99 2.73
CA VAL A 330 -19.57 -11.85 2.11
C VAL A 330 -18.79 -11.00 1.10
N LEU A 331 -17.47 -10.94 1.25
CA LEU A 331 -16.56 -10.07 0.51
C LEU A 331 -15.66 -10.90 -0.41
N ASN A 332 -15.76 -10.64 -1.72
CA ASN A 332 -15.02 -11.41 -2.72
C ASN A 332 -13.51 -11.15 -2.70
N LYS A 333 -13.09 -9.94 -2.29
CA LYS A 333 -11.71 -9.47 -2.39
C LYS A 333 -11.14 -9.00 -1.05
N SER A 334 -9.82 -9.02 -0.94
CA SER A 334 -9.09 -8.36 0.16
C SER A 334 -9.32 -6.84 0.10
N ARG A 335 -9.02 -6.13 1.19
CA ARG A 335 -8.97 -4.65 1.19
C ARG A 335 -7.78 -4.09 0.38
N TYR A 336 -6.81 -4.94 0.07
CA TYR A 336 -5.80 -4.70 -0.96
C TYR A 336 -6.16 -5.54 -2.18
N ASP A 337 -6.68 -4.92 -3.23
CA ASP A 337 -7.05 -5.62 -4.48
C ASP A 337 -7.35 -4.60 -5.59
N THR A 338 -7.63 -5.08 -6.79
CA THR A 338 -8.06 -4.25 -7.94
C THR A 338 -9.31 -3.43 -7.63
N THR A 339 -9.48 -2.29 -8.30
CA THR A 339 -10.64 -1.39 -8.22
C THR A 339 -11.95 -2.15 -8.46
N ASP A 340 -12.99 -1.81 -7.69
CA ASP A 340 -14.31 -2.46 -7.72
C ASP A 340 -15.32 -1.80 -8.65
N CYS A 341 -15.16 -0.51 -8.96
CA CYS A 341 -16.07 0.20 -9.84
C CYS A 341 -15.43 1.45 -10.44
N TYR A 342 -15.92 1.82 -11.62
CA TYR A 342 -15.71 3.11 -12.24
C TYR A 342 -16.56 4.20 -11.58
N ILE A 343 -16.01 5.41 -11.55
CA ILE A 343 -16.55 6.53 -10.75
C ILE A 343 -16.93 7.74 -11.60
N TYR A 344 -16.71 7.73 -12.91
CA TYR A 344 -17.14 8.79 -13.82
C TYR A 344 -18.38 8.37 -14.63
N PRO A 345 -19.36 9.27 -14.86
CA PRO A 345 -20.64 8.90 -15.48
C PRO A 345 -20.53 8.18 -16.84
N CYS A 346 -19.58 8.54 -17.71
CA CYS A 346 -19.46 7.90 -19.02
C CYS A 346 -19.01 6.43 -18.95
N SER A 347 -18.37 6.03 -17.83
CA SER A 347 -17.89 4.69 -17.59
C SER A 347 -18.90 3.80 -16.86
N ALA A 348 -20.01 4.37 -16.37
CA ALA A 348 -20.97 3.66 -15.51
C ALA A 348 -21.53 2.37 -16.14
N ARG A 349 -21.66 2.34 -17.47
CA ARG A 349 -22.10 1.15 -18.22
C ARG A 349 -21.18 -0.06 -18.09
N TYR A 350 -19.92 0.14 -17.70
CA TYR A 350 -18.92 -0.91 -17.52
C TYR A 350 -18.84 -1.42 -16.07
N ASN A 351 -19.65 -0.88 -15.16
CA ASN A 351 -19.82 -1.45 -13.81
C ASN A 351 -20.77 -2.66 -13.89
N ASP A 352 -20.27 -3.76 -14.43
CA ASP A 352 -21.01 -4.99 -14.72
C ASP A 352 -20.84 -6.07 -13.63
N ILE A 353 -20.03 -5.80 -12.61
CA ILE A 353 -19.86 -6.65 -11.44
C ILE A 353 -20.73 -6.17 -10.25
N PRO A 354 -21.36 -7.07 -9.48
CA PRO A 354 -22.08 -6.69 -8.27
C PRO A 354 -21.18 -6.01 -7.25
N LEU A 355 -21.52 -4.78 -6.87
CA LEU A 355 -20.80 -3.99 -5.88
C LEU A 355 -21.48 -4.08 -4.51
N GLN A 356 -20.75 -4.52 -3.49
CA GLN A 356 -21.24 -4.55 -2.11
C GLN A 356 -21.02 -3.19 -1.43
N TYR A 357 -22.03 -2.62 -0.78
CA TYR A 357 -21.90 -1.40 0.01
C TYR A 357 -22.98 -1.34 1.10
N ASP A 358 -22.76 -0.56 2.16
CA ASP A 358 -23.76 -0.32 3.21
C ASP A 358 -24.75 0.77 2.75
N GLU A 359 -26.04 0.43 2.69
CA GLU A 359 -27.10 1.34 2.20
C GLU A 359 -27.19 2.63 3.04
N ASN A 360 -26.96 2.56 4.36
CA ASN A 360 -27.03 3.76 5.20
C ASN A 360 -25.89 4.75 4.88
N ILE A 361 -24.71 4.22 4.57
CA ILE A 361 -23.55 5.02 4.16
C ILE A 361 -23.79 5.63 2.79
N TYR A 362 -24.34 4.84 1.86
CA TYR A 362 -24.72 5.32 0.53
C TYR A 362 -25.76 6.44 0.61
N ASP A 363 -26.80 6.26 1.42
CA ASP A 363 -27.84 7.27 1.63
C ASP A 363 -27.29 8.53 2.31
N GLN A 364 -26.36 8.40 3.26
CA GLN A 364 -25.68 9.55 3.86
C GLN A 364 -24.91 10.37 2.80
N LEU A 365 -24.23 9.71 1.86
CA LEU A 365 -23.51 10.35 0.76
C LEU A 365 -24.47 11.04 -0.22
N LEU A 366 -25.56 10.38 -0.62
CA LEU A 366 -26.55 10.97 -1.52
C LEU A 366 -27.25 12.18 -0.90
N ASN A 367 -27.68 12.08 0.37
CA ASN A 367 -28.28 13.18 1.10
C ASN A 367 -27.28 14.33 1.33
N GLY A 368 -25.99 13.99 1.41
CA GLY A 368 -24.87 14.92 1.40
C GLY A 368 -24.49 15.45 0.03
N GLY A 369 -25.31 15.27 -1.02
CA GLY A 369 -25.09 15.87 -2.34
C GLY A 369 -23.95 15.27 -3.17
N ILE A 370 -23.49 14.06 -2.83
CA ILE A 370 -22.57 13.28 -3.65
C ILE A 370 -23.37 12.51 -4.70
N ASP A 371 -22.91 12.49 -5.97
CA ASP A 371 -23.61 11.74 -7.02
C ASP A 371 -23.47 10.22 -6.85
N GLU A 372 -24.36 9.46 -7.52
CA GLU A 372 -24.48 8.02 -7.30
C GLU A 372 -23.20 7.21 -7.57
N HIS A 373 -22.38 7.59 -8.55
CA HIS A 373 -21.21 6.79 -8.92
C HIS A 373 -20.09 6.97 -7.91
N LEU A 374 -19.82 8.22 -7.52
CA LEU A 374 -18.85 8.50 -6.46
C LEU A 374 -19.36 7.99 -5.11
N ALA A 375 -20.66 8.14 -4.82
CA ALA A 375 -21.25 7.64 -3.58
C ALA A 375 -21.11 6.12 -3.44
N LYS A 376 -21.37 5.35 -4.51
CA LYS A 376 -21.16 3.89 -4.52
C LYS A 376 -19.72 3.50 -4.24
N HIS A 377 -18.76 4.19 -4.86
CA HIS A 377 -17.33 3.95 -4.63
C HIS A 377 -16.92 4.18 -3.17
N ILE A 378 -17.29 5.32 -2.61
CA ILE A 378 -16.98 5.64 -1.20
C ILE A 378 -17.70 4.66 -0.25
N ALA A 379 -18.97 4.36 -0.50
CA ALA A 379 -19.74 3.42 0.34
C ALA A 379 -19.17 2.00 0.29
N HIS A 380 -18.66 1.55 -0.87
CA HIS A 380 -17.97 0.28 -1.00
C HIS A 380 -16.70 0.24 -0.14
N MET A 381 -15.85 1.27 -0.18
CA MET A 381 -14.64 1.31 0.65
C MET A 381 -14.95 1.22 2.16
N PHE A 382 -16.09 1.78 2.57
CA PHE A 382 -16.54 1.82 3.96
C PHE A 382 -17.23 0.54 4.44
N ILE A 383 -17.34 -0.50 3.61
CA ILE A 383 -17.64 -1.85 4.12
C ILE A 383 -16.48 -2.39 4.96
N ARG A 384 -15.26 -1.86 4.77
CA ARG A 384 -14.08 -2.21 5.56
C ARG A 384 -14.06 -1.48 6.89
N ASP A 385 -13.57 -2.14 7.92
CA ASP A 385 -13.40 -1.52 9.24
C ASP A 385 -12.09 -0.73 9.32
N PRO A 386 -12.06 0.35 10.13
CA PRO A 386 -10.84 1.09 10.41
C PRO A 386 -9.88 0.21 11.22
N LEU A 387 -8.64 0.08 10.77
CA LEU A 387 -7.61 -0.71 11.44
C LEU A 387 -6.58 0.14 12.20
N GLN A 388 -6.57 1.45 11.95
CA GLN A 388 -5.64 2.38 12.56
C GLN A 388 -6.40 3.55 13.17
N VAL A 389 -6.64 3.47 14.48
CA VAL A 389 -7.35 4.49 15.25
C VAL A 389 -6.49 4.84 16.45
N TYR A 390 -6.36 6.13 16.73
CA TYR A 390 -5.62 6.62 17.91
C TYR A 390 -6.61 7.07 18.98
N LYS A 391 -6.32 6.72 20.24
CA LYS A 391 -7.17 7.03 21.39
C LYS A 391 -7.52 8.52 21.49
N GLU A 392 -6.53 9.37 21.20
CA GLU A 392 -6.63 10.83 21.27
C GLU A 392 -7.39 11.44 20.08
N ARG A 393 -7.71 10.63 19.07
CA ARG A 393 -8.29 11.07 17.79
C ARG A 393 -9.65 10.43 17.51
N ILE A 394 -10.32 9.89 18.52
CA ILE A 394 -11.66 9.32 18.35
C ILE A 394 -12.65 10.45 18.07
N GLU A 395 -12.75 11.43 18.95
CA GLU A 395 -13.63 12.59 18.76
C GLU A 395 -12.91 13.65 17.94
N GLN A 396 -13.54 14.08 16.85
CA GLN A 396 -12.97 15.00 15.88
C GLN A 396 -14.02 16.00 15.39
N ASP A 397 -13.57 17.15 14.89
CA ASP A 397 -14.43 18.13 14.21
C ASP A 397 -14.45 17.81 12.72
N ASP A 398 -15.58 17.28 12.24
CA ASP A 398 -15.71 16.80 10.87
C ASP A 398 -15.50 17.89 9.80
N SER A 399 -15.62 19.16 10.17
CA SER A 399 -15.41 20.29 9.26
C SER A 399 -13.93 20.65 9.05
N LYS A 400 -13.03 20.16 9.93
CA LYS A 400 -11.62 20.56 9.97
C LYS A 400 -10.66 19.43 9.61
N THR A 401 -10.99 18.19 9.95
CA THR A 401 -10.11 17.03 9.78
C THR A 401 -10.75 16.00 8.87
N THR A 402 -9.92 15.20 8.23
CA THR A 402 -10.32 14.09 7.37
C THR A 402 -9.77 12.75 7.90
N GLU A 403 -9.30 12.69 9.14
CA GLU A 403 -8.59 11.51 9.67
C GLU A 403 -9.49 10.26 9.78
N HIS A 404 -10.79 10.38 10.06
CA HIS A 404 -11.71 9.24 10.04
C HIS A 404 -11.99 8.75 8.61
N PHE A 405 -12.02 9.66 7.64
CA PHE A 405 -12.06 9.27 6.23
C PHE A 405 -10.76 8.58 5.81
N GLU A 406 -9.62 9.20 6.11
CA GLU A 406 -8.29 8.76 5.72
C GLU A 406 -7.89 7.43 6.37
N THR A 407 -8.36 7.10 7.57
CA THR A 407 -8.06 5.78 8.15
C THR A 407 -8.64 4.64 7.32
N ILE A 408 -9.83 4.81 6.72
CA ILE A 408 -10.43 3.82 5.82
C ILE A 408 -9.85 3.94 4.40
N GLN A 409 -9.76 5.15 3.85
CA GLN A 409 -9.22 5.40 2.51
C GLN A 409 -7.77 4.92 2.37
N SER A 410 -6.90 5.27 3.32
CA SER A 410 -5.47 4.91 3.27
C SER A 410 -5.20 3.43 3.52
N SER A 411 -6.19 2.69 4.01
CA SER A 411 -6.13 1.25 4.24
C SER A 411 -7.03 0.44 3.30
N ASN A 412 -7.63 1.07 2.30
CA ASN A 412 -8.09 0.40 1.08
C ASN A 412 -7.01 0.64 0.02
N TRP A 413 -6.31 -0.43 -0.35
CA TRP A 413 -5.16 -0.36 -1.24
C TRP A 413 -5.52 -0.92 -2.61
N MET A 414 -6.00 -0.04 -3.47
CA MET A 414 -6.36 -0.42 -4.83
C MET A 414 -5.20 -0.25 -5.82
N ASN A 415 -5.36 -0.79 -7.02
CA ASN A 415 -4.48 -0.54 -8.18
C ASN A 415 -4.56 0.93 -8.65
N MET A 416 -5.74 1.54 -8.56
CA MET A 416 -5.95 2.97 -8.73
C MET A 416 -6.51 3.56 -7.45
N ARG A 417 -6.01 4.74 -7.03
CA ARG A 417 -6.58 5.47 -5.90
C ARG A 417 -7.03 6.86 -6.32
N PHE A 418 -8.30 7.16 -6.09
CA PHE A 418 -8.84 8.52 -6.16
C PHE A 418 -8.52 9.24 -4.85
N LYS A 419 -7.82 10.38 -4.90
CA LYS A 419 -7.26 11.06 -3.73
C LYS A 419 -7.88 12.46 -3.60
N PRO A 420 -8.78 12.66 -2.62
CA PRO A 420 -9.23 13.99 -2.27
C PRO A 420 -8.07 14.91 -1.86
N PRO A 421 -8.22 16.23 -2.01
CA PRO A 421 -7.27 17.19 -1.47
C PRO A 421 -7.13 17.05 0.06
N PRO A 422 -5.93 17.21 0.63
CA PRO A 422 -5.78 17.32 2.07
C PRO A 422 -6.41 18.62 2.60
N PRO A 423 -6.95 18.65 3.82
CA PRO A 423 -7.59 19.84 4.38
C PRO A 423 -6.60 21.00 4.62
N ASP A 424 -5.33 20.69 4.88
CA ASP A 424 -4.31 21.65 5.33
C ASP A 424 -3.29 22.05 4.25
N SER A 425 -3.49 21.66 2.99
CA SER A 425 -2.56 21.98 1.89
C SER A 425 -3.32 22.52 0.66
N PRO A 426 -3.66 23.82 0.63
CA PRO A 426 -4.54 24.41 -0.39
C PRO A 426 -3.96 24.38 -1.80
N GLU A 427 -2.66 24.14 -1.96
CA GLU A 427 -1.97 23.98 -3.24
C GLU A 427 -2.16 22.60 -3.88
N ILE A 428 -2.60 21.61 -3.09
CA ILE A 428 -2.83 20.24 -3.56
C ILE A 428 -4.29 20.08 -3.98
N GLY A 429 -4.49 19.70 -5.23
CA GLY A 429 -5.81 19.46 -5.83
C GLY A 429 -6.31 18.03 -5.74
N TRP A 430 -7.33 17.73 -6.54
CA TRP A 430 -7.85 16.37 -6.73
C TRP A 430 -6.81 15.55 -7.49
N ARG A 431 -6.50 14.35 -6.98
CA ARG A 431 -5.42 13.52 -7.52
C ARG A 431 -5.89 12.11 -7.83
N VAL A 432 -5.14 11.44 -8.69
CA VAL A 432 -5.20 10.00 -8.90
C VAL A 432 -3.81 9.40 -8.73
N GLU A 433 -3.73 8.20 -8.19
CA GLU A 433 -2.49 7.48 -7.95
C GLU A 433 -2.55 6.11 -8.63
N PHE A 434 -1.58 5.87 -9.51
CA PHE A 434 -1.36 4.64 -10.25
C PHE A 434 -0.36 3.77 -9.48
N ARG A 435 -0.80 2.60 -9.01
CA ARG A 435 -0.11 1.79 -7.99
C ARG A 435 0.38 0.39 -8.38
N PRO A 436 0.03 -0.22 -9.54
CA PRO A 436 0.34 -1.62 -9.79
C PRO A 436 1.83 -1.88 -10.09
N THR A 437 2.55 -0.90 -10.62
CA THR A 437 3.90 -1.09 -11.19
C THR A 437 4.87 -1.69 -10.17
N GLU A 438 5.54 -2.77 -10.55
CA GLU A 438 6.65 -3.31 -9.75
C GLU A 438 7.85 -2.36 -9.83
N VAL A 439 8.63 -2.30 -8.77
CA VAL A 439 9.89 -1.55 -8.83
C VAL A 439 10.91 -2.31 -9.67
N GLN A 440 11.71 -1.58 -10.44
CA GLN A 440 12.75 -2.13 -11.31
C GLN A 440 14.14 -1.93 -10.70
N LEU A 441 15.13 -2.68 -11.20
CA LEU A 441 16.49 -2.63 -10.65
C LEU A 441 17.18 -1.29 -10.84
N THR A 442 17.01 -0.67 -12.02
CA THR A 442 17.71 0.57 -12.37
C THR A 442 16.82 1.79 -12.27
N ASP A 443 17.43 2.94 -11.98
CA ASP A 443 16.73 4.23 -11.97
C ASP A 443 16.18 4.59 -13.37
N PHE A 444 16.88 4.17 -14.43
CA PHE A 444 16.42 4.31 -15.81
C PHE A 444 15.11 3.56 -16.07
N GLU A 445 15.02 2.28 -15.71
CA GLU A 445 13.80 1.48 -15.92
C GLU A 445 12.61 2.04 -15.14
N ASN A 446 12.84 2.44 -13.87
CA ASN A 446 11.80 3.07 -13.06
C ASN A 446 11.34 4.41 -13.66
N ALA A 447 12.29 5.26 -14.08
CA ALA A 447 11.95 6.53 -14.74
C ALA A 447 11.19 6.30 -16.06
N ALA A 448 11.55 5.27 -16.84
CA ALA A 448 10.87 4.93 -18.07
C ALA A 448 9.40 4.55 -17.83
N TYR A 449 9.11 3.73 -16.82
CA TYR A 449 7.72 3.40 -16.45
C TYR A 449 6.95 4.64 -15.95
N CYS A 450 7.56 5.48 -15.12
CA CYS A 450 6.94 6.74 -14.69
C CYS A 450 6.56 7.62 -15.89
N CYS A 451 7.54 7.88 -16.77
CA CYS A 451 7.36 8.67 -17.98
C CYS A 451 6.28 8.07 -18.89
N PHE A 452 6.26 6.75 -19.06
CA PHE A 452 5.25 6.06 -19.85
C PHE A 452 3.84 6.29 -19.33
N VAL A 453 3.59 6.10 -18.03
CA VAL A 453 2.25 6.30 -17.44
C VAL A 453 1.82 7.76 -17.57
N VAL A 454 2.72 8.72 -17.37
CA VAL A 454 2.41 10.15 -17.53
C VAL A 454 2.05 10.47 -18.98
N LEU A 455 2.85 10.01 -19.95
CA LEU A 455 2.56 10.20 -21.38
C LEU A 455 1.24 9.55 -21.78
N LEU A 456 0.92 8.38 -21.21
CA LEU A 456 -0.37 7.74 -21.43
C LEU A 456 -1.52 8.63 -20.93
N THR A 457 -1.40 9.27 -19.77
CA THR A 457 -2.43 10.24 -19.33
C THR A 457 -2.61 11.36 -20.36
N ARG A 458 -1.51 11.88 -20.93
CA ARG A 458 -1.56 12.96 -21.92
C ARG A 458 -2.18 12.50 -23.23
N TYR A 459 -1.89 11.27 -23.65
CA TYR A 459 -2.52 10.65 -24.80
C TYR A 459 -4.03 10.53 -24.62
N CYS A 460 -4.49 10.07 -23.45
CA CYS A 460 -5.92 10.01 -23.15
C CYS A 460 -6.60 11.37 -23.34
N PHE A 461 -6.01 12.43 -22.78
CA PHE A 461 -6.56 13.80 -22.92
C PHE A 461 -6.52 14.35 -24.34
N MET A 462 -5.42 14.12 -25.07
CA MET A 462 -5.24 14.72 -26.40
C MET A 462 -6.21 14.15 -27.44
N TYR A 463 -6.59 12.89 -27.30
CA TYR A 463 -7.38 12.17 -28.31
C TYR A 463 -8.78 11.78 -27.84
N ASP A 464 -9.21 12.23 -26.66
CA ASP A 464 -10.48 11.81 -26.03
C ASP A 464 -10.62 10.28 -26.01
N TYR A 465 -9.50 9.60 -25.73
CA TYR A 465 -9.44 8.15 -25.79
C TYR A 465 -10.13 7.54 -24.58
N THR A 466 -11.04 6.59 -24.84
CA THR A 466 -11.67 5.79 -23.80
C THR A 466 -10.85 4.51 -23.56
N GLY A 467 -10.32 4.35 -22.34
CA GLY A 467 -9.52 3.19 -21.92
C GLY A 467 -10.31 1.88 -21.80
N HIS A 468 -11.64 1.96 -21.88
CA HIS A 468 -12.53 0.80 -21.89
C HIS A 468 -12.43 0.09 -23.25
N LEU A 469 -11.79 -1.07 -23.27
CA LEU A 469 -11.70 -1.97 -24.44
C LEU A 469 -13.02 -2.71 -24.69
#